data_AF-A0A7R7XWJ8-F1
#
_entry.id   AF-A0A7R7XWJ8-F1
#
_cell.length_a   1.000
_cell.length_b   1.000
_cell.length_c   1.000
_cell.angle_alpha   90.00
_cell.angle_beta   90.00
_cell.angle_gamma   90.00
#
_symmetry.space_group_name_H-M   'P 1'
#
loop_
_entity.id
_entity.type
_entity.pdbx_description
1 polymer ?
#
loop_
_entity_poly.entity_id
_entity_poly.type
_entity_poly.pdbx_seq_one_letter_code
_entity_poly.pdbx_strand_id
1 'polypeptide(L)'
;MRSPIPSIILAIFALVALASAHPTGDAANTKSLSDDNKIDGSVNATLAARSGVKRHDIECQPTGWDNGKKKDLERAIKYIRKERPKGKPDVPKLAGESGQTAACVGHTKVKWLNDNKDKFTLPSWDNVADGAQVILNSCDDKGVSGELNHGDHWRVQVYYEDCYMQPGSDY
;
A
#
# COMPACT_ATOMS: atom_id res chain seq x y z
N MET A 1 -37.31 -22.62 50.53
CA MET A 1 -37.50 -21.30 51.17
C MET A 1 -37.04 -20.23 50.18
N ARG A 2 -37.67 -19.05 50.26
CA ARG A 2 -37.72 -17.98 49.24
C ARG A 2 -36.37 -17.31 48.97
N SER A 3 -36.13 -16.94 47.72
CA SER A 3 -35.20 -15.85 47.33
C SER A 3 -35.68 -14.50 47.88
N PRO A 4 -34.81 -13.47 47.93
CA PRO A 4 -34.79 -12.52 46.80
C PRO A 4 -33.40 -11.95 46.41
N ILE A 5 -33.25 -11.73 45.10
CA ILE A 5 -32.40 -10.72 44.41
C ILE A 5 -33.05 -9.34 44.71
N PRO A 6 -32.38 -8.16 44.88
CA PRO A 6 -31.49 -7.54 43.87
C PRO A 6 -30.44 -6.50 44.34
N SER A 7 -29.50 -6.13 43.46
CA SER A 7 -29.22 -4.72 43.15
C SER A 7 -28.26 -4.59 41.97
N ILE A 8 -28.87 -4.24 40.84
CA ILE A 8 -28.26 -3.80 39.60
C ILE A 8 -27.74 -2.38 39.84
N ILE A 9 -26.45 -2.13 39.63
CA ILE A 9 -25.93 -0.77 39.47
C ILE A 9 -25.71 -0.54 37.98
N LEU A 10 -26.64 0.20 37.37
CA LEU A 10 -26.50 0.85 36.07
C LEU A 10 -25.45 1.96 36.21
N ALA A 11 -24.37 1.90 35.43
CA ALA A 11 -23.54 3.07 35.17
C ALA A 11 -24.03 3.73 33.88
N ILE A 12 -24.71 4.87 34.00
CA ILE A 12 -25.06 5.78 32.91
C ILE A 12 -24.24 7.04 33.12
N PHE A 13 -23.25 7.35 32.27
CA PHE A 13 -22.71 8.70 32.00
C PHE A 13 -21.72 8.56 30.82
N ALA A 14 -21.65 9.38 29.78
CA ALA A 14 -22.51 10.39 29.17
C ALA A 14 -21.97 10.53 27.72
N LEU A 15 -22.86 10.66 26.73
CA LEU A 15 -22.48 10.90 25.33
C LEU A 15 -21.95 12.34 25.19
N VAL A 16 -20.67 12.53 24.89
CA VAL A 16 -20.15 13.86 24.52
C VAL A 16 -20.29 14.00 23.01
N ALA A 17 -21.38 14.65 22.58
CA ALA A 17 -21.53 15.13 21.21
C ALA A 17 -20.78 16.46 21.07
N LEU A 18 -19.58 16.45 20.50
CA LEU A 18 -18.94 17.67 20.03
C LEU A 18 -19.49 17.99 18.64
N ALA A 19 -20.53 18.82 18.60
CA ALA A 19 -20.98 19.47 17.38
C ALA A 19 -20.10 20.71 17.15
N SER A 20 -19.22 20.67 16.15
CA SER A 20 -18.66 21.87 15.55
C SER A 20 -19.27 22.05 14.17
N ALA A 21 -20.21 23.00 14.06
CA ALA A 21 -20.80 23.40 12.81
C ALA A 21 -19.94 24.48 12.11
N HIS A 22 -19.58 24.17 10.85
CA HIS A 22 -19.53 25.04 9.64
C HIS A 22 -18.42 26.14 9.55
N PRO A 23 -17.83 26.35 8.34
CA PRO A 23 -18.58 26.83 7.18
C PRO A 23 -18.44 26.01 5.89
N THR A 24 -19.54 26.02 5.15
CA THR A 24 -19.63 25.85 3.70
C THR A 24 -18.73 26.87 2.98
N GLY A 25 -17.92 26.36 2.07
CA GLY A 25 -17.23 27.14 1.05
C GLY A 25 -17.11 26.27 -0.19
N ASP A 26 -18.09 26.39 -1.08
CA ASP A 26 -18.02 25.88 -2.43
C ASP A 26 -16.82 26.51 -3.17
N ALA A 27 -16.07 25.69 -3.88
CA ALA A 27 -15.76 25.87 -5.31
C ALA A 27 -14.47 25.10 -5.68
N ALA A 28 -14.65 24.21 -6.65
CA ALA A 28 -13.75 23.95 -7.77
C ALA A 28 -12.24 23.86 -7.49
N ASN A 29 -11.64 22.70 -7.80
CA ASN A 29 -11.11 22.50 -9.15
C ASN A 29 -10.57 21.06 -9.30
N THR A 30 -11.22 20.30 -10.17
CA THR A 30 -10.63 19.17 -10.89
C THR A 30 -9.27 19.56 -11.47
N LYS A 31 -8.20 18.89 -11.06
CA LYS A 31 -7.04 18.71 -11.93
C LYS A 31 -6.60 17.27 -11.89
N SER A 32 -7.28 16.47 -12.72
CA SER A 32 -6.67 15.32 -13.37
C SER A 32 -5.43 15.83 -14.10
N LEU A 33 -4.25 15.60 -13.53
CA LEU A 33 -2.99 15.77 -14.24
C LEU A 33 -2.75 14.47 -15.01
N SER A 34 -3.39 14.39 -16.17
CA SER A 34 -2.90 13.63 -17.30
C SER A 34 -1.68 14.36 -17.84
N ASP A 35 -0.49 13.83 -17.58
CA ASP A 35 0.74 14.30 -18.23
C ASP A 35 0.82 13.67 -19.63
N ASP A 36 0.20 14.36 -20.58
CA ASP A 36 0.42 14.18 -22.01
C ASP A 36 1.86 14.61 -22.34
N ASN A 37 2.75 13.65 -22.56
CA ASN A 37 4.11 13.93 -23.01
C ASN A 37 4.09 14.26 -24.52
N LYS A 38 3.75 15.51 -24.86
CA LYS A 38 3.95 16.05 -26.20
C LYS A 38 5.24 16.87 -26.22
N ILE A 39 6.27 16.28 -26.80
CA ILE A 39 7.55 16.92 -27.12
C ILE A 39 7.31 18.01 -28.19
N ASP A 40 7.68 19.26 -27.90
CA ASP A 40 8.06 20.20 -28.94
C ASP A 40 9.00 21.32 -28.42
N GLY A 41 10.06 21.58 -29.19
CA GLY A 41 10.71 22.88 -29.36
C GLY A 41 11.36 23.61 -28.16
N SER A 42 12.68 23.39 -27.99
CA SER A 42 13.73 24.42 -27.79
C SER A 42 13.34 25.81 -27.21
N VAL A 43 13.80 26.10 -25.99
CA VAL A 43 14.56 27.34 -25.68
C VAL A 43 15.33 27.21 -24.37
N ASN A 44 16.60 27.62 -24.42
CA ASN A 44 17.57 27.67 -23.33
C ASN A 44 17.04 28.41 -22.10
N ALA A 45 16.80 27.67 -21.02
CA ALA A 45 16.77 28.22 -19.67
C ALA A 45 17.77 27.42 -18.82
N THR A 46 18.93 28.03 -18.60
CA THR A 46 19.88 27.65 -17.54
C THR A 46 19.21 27.85 -16.19
N LEU A 47 18.35 26.92 -15.82
CA LEU A 47 17.91 26.67 -14.46
C LEU A 47 18.45 25.28 -14.15
N ALA A 48 19.57 25.25 -13.45
CA ALA A 48 20.07 24.01 -12.84
C ALA A 48 18.88 23.32 -12.21
N ALA A 49 18.50 22.18 -12.77
CA ALA A 49 17.38 21.38 -12.31
C ALA A 49 17.67 20.92 -10.88
N ARG A 50 17.33 21.76 -9.90
CA ARG A 50 16.92 21.30 -8.58
C ARG A 50 15.51 20.75 -8.73
N SER A 51 15.40 19.66 -9.48
CA SER A 51 14.17 18.90 -9.73
C SER A 51 14.54 17.46 -9.44
N GLY A 52 14.58 17.10 -8.16
CA GLY A 52 13.39 16.78 -7.40
C GLY A 52 13.61 15.32 -7.05
N VAL A 53 13.95 15.03 -5.79
CA VAL A 53 14.18 13.65 -5.35
C VAL A 53 12.92 12.87 -5.71
N LYS A 54 12.98 12.01 -6.75
CA LYS A 54 11.88 11.11 -7.07
C LYS A 54 11.65 10.28 -5.81
N ARG A 55 10.56 10.55 -5.12
CA ARG A 55 10.26 9.89 -3.84
C ARG A 55 10.04 8.39 -4.05
N HIS A 56 9.53 8.02 -5.22
CA HIS A 56 9.34 6.65 -5.66
C HIS A 56 9.63 6.52 -7.17
N ASP A 57 10.11 5.35 -7.59
CA ASP A 57 10.30 4.99 -9.00
C ASP A 57 9.53 3.71 -9.31
N ILE A 58 8.72 3.73 -10.37
CA ILE A 58 7.89 2.59 -10.76
C ILE A 58 8.40 2.00 -12.07
N GLU A 59 8.60 0.69 -12.05
CA GLU A 59 8.91 -0.11 -13.23
C GLU A 59 7.73 -1.05 -13.50
N CYS A 60 7.09 -0.90 -14.65
CA CYS A 60 6.05 -1.80 -15.12
C CYS A 60 6.65 -2.85 -16.04
N GLN A 61 6.19 -4.09 -15.89
CA GLN A 61 6.66 -5.24 -16.67
C GLN A 61 8.19 -5.44 -16.66
N PRO A 62 8.82 -5.56 -15.47
CA PRO A 62 10.25 -5.87 -15.39
C PRO A 62 10.61 -7.09 -16.23
N THR A 63 11.79 -7.06 -16.87
CA THR A 63 12.21 -8.14 -17.77
C THR A 63 12.31 -9.46 -17.01
N GLY A 64 11.66 -10.50 -17.54
CA GLY A 64 11.66 -11.84 -16.95
C GLY A 64 10.57 -12.08 -15.90
N TRP A 65 9.66 -11.12 -15.68
CA TRP A 65 8.52 -11.31 -14.77
C TRP A 65 7.25 -11.65 -15.54
N ASP A 66 6.63 -12.76 -15.15
CA ASP A 66 5.32 -13.13 -15.63
C ASP A 66 4.23 -12.25 -14.98
N ASN A 67 3.16 -12.00 -15.74
CA ASN A 67 2.07 -11.13 -15.31
C ASN A 67 1.10 -11.85 -14.38
N GLY A 68 0.82 -11.24 -13.23
CA GLY A 68 -0.31 -11.60 -12.39
C GLY A 68 -1.65 -11.16 -13.00
N LYS A 69 -2.75 -11.56 -12.37
CA LYS A 69 -4.10 -11.14 -12.76
C LYS A 69 -4.51 -9.91 -11.95
N LYS A 70 -5.05 -8.89 -12.63
CA LYS A 70 -5.57 -7.67 -12.00
C LYS A 70 -6.50 -7.95 -10.80
N LYS A 71 -7.51 -8.79 -11.01
CA LYS A 71 -8.49 -9.18 -9.98
C LYS A 71 -7.84 -9.85 -8.77
N ASP A 72 -6.72 -10.50 -8.96
CA ASP A 72 -6.01 -11.21 -7.90
C ASP A 72 -5.15 -10.24 -7.09
N LEU A 73 -4.53 -9.27 -7.76
CA LEU A 73 -3.88 -8.14 -7.08
C LEU A 73 -4.86 -7.31 -6.24
N GLU A 74 -6.05 -7.00 -6.77
CA GLU A 74 -7.11 -6.31 -6.00
C GLU A 74 -7.49 -7.07 -4.72
N ARG A 75 -7.61 -8.40 -4.82
CA ARG A 75 -7.88 -9.28 -3.67
C ARG A 75 -6.70 -9.32 -2.69
N ALA A 76 -5.47 -9.36 -3.20
CA ALA A 76 -4.26 -9.33 -2.40
C ALA A 76 -4.15 -8.01 -1.61
N ILE A 77 -4.38 -6.86 -2.25
CA ILE A 77 -4.41 -5.53 -1.60
C ILE A 77 -5.46 -5.51 -0.48
N LYS A 78 -6.68 -6.00 -0.76
CA LYS A 78 -7.75 -6.09 0.25
C LYS A 78 -7.34 -6.96 1.44
N TYR A 79 -6.69 -8.10 1.19
CA TYR A 79 -6.18 -8.98 2.24
C TYR A 79 -5.10 -8.29 3.10
N ILE A 80 -4.13 -7.63 2.48
CA ILE A 80 -3.05 -6.93 3.19
C ILE A 80 -3.63 -5.84 4.11
N ARG A 81 -4.62 -5.08 3.65
CA ARG A 81 -5.27 -4.02 4.45
C ARG A 81 -6.13 -4.56 5.59
N LYS A 82 -6.90 -5.62 5.34
CA LYS A 82 -8.00 -6.03 6.24
C LYS A 82 -7.69 -7.24 7.08
N GLU A 83 -6.98 -8.23 6.54
CA GLU A 83 -6.83 -9.54 7.18
C GLU A 83 -5.45 -9.73 7.79
N ARG A 84 -4.39 -9.31 7.09
CA ARG A 84 -3.02 -9.42 7.59
C ARG A 84 -2.78 -8.75 8.96
N PRO A 85 -3.38 -7.57 9.27
CA PRO A 85 -3.21 -6.94 10.58
C PRO A 85 -3.96 -7.63 11.73
N LYS A 86 -4.92 -8.54 11.45
CA LYS A 86 -5.73 -9.20 12.49
C LYS A 86 -5.00 -10.30 13.24
N GLY A 87 -3.89 -10.81 12.70
CA GLY A 87 -3.17 -11.97 13.24
C GLY A 87 -2.33 -11.65 14.48
N LYS A 88 -1.72 -10.46 14.55
CA LYS A 88 -0.96 -9.87 15.67
C LYS A 88 -0.80 -8.36 15.41
N PRO A 89 -0.59 -7.52 16.44
CA PRO A 89 -0.31 -6.07 16.28
C PRO A 89 1.05 -5.77 15.62
N ASP A 90 1.67 -6.73 14.93
CA ASP A 90 3.00 -6.59 14.36
C ASP A 90 2.93 -5.85 13.02
N VAL A 91 3.49 -4.64 13.03
CA VAL A 91 3.80 -3.86 11.83
C VAL A 91 4.82 -4.62 10.96
N PRO A 92 4.84 -4.40 9.63
CA PRO A 92 5.78 -5.08 8.75
C PRO A 92 7.22 -4.76 9.14
N LYS A 93 8.02 -5.81 9.35
CA LYS A 93 9.42 -5.68 9.75
C LYS A 93 10.25 -6.77 9.10
N LEU A 94 11.38 -6.36 8.53
CA LEU A 94 12.31 -7.25 7.83
C LEU A 94 13.74 -7.02 8.31
N ALA A 95 14.55 -8.07 8.28
CA ALA A 95 16.00 -7.96 8.41
C ALA A 95 16.58 -7.20 7.20
N GLY A 96 17.85 -6.82 7.28
CA GLY A 96 18.53 -6.23 6.13
C GLY A 96 18.55 -7.20 4.93
N GLU A 97 18.52 -6.64 3.73
CA GLU A 97 18.67 -7.37 2.46
C GLU A 97 17.72 -8.58 2.34
N SER A 98 16.49 -8.43 2.84
CA SER A 98 15.52 -9.53 2.93
C SER A 98 14.16 -9.12 2.37
N GLY A 99 13.30 -10.11 2.15
CA GLY A 99 11.96 -9.90 1.61
C GLY A 99 10.93 -10.81 2.25
N GLN A 100 9.66 -10.42 2.17
CA GLN A 100 8.57 -11.22 2.68
C GLN A 100 7.36 -11.14 1.74
N THR A 101 6.75 -12.30 1.52
CA THR A 101 5.45 -12.39 0.87
C THR A 101 4.39 -11.68 1.72
N ALA A 102 3.86 -10.57 1.18
CA ALA A 102 2.78 -9.79 1.79
C ALA A 102 1.40 -10.39 1.50
N ALA A 103 1.24 -10.94 0.30
CA ALA A 103 0.09 -11.77 -0.06
C ALA A 103 0.42 -12.57 -1.31
N CYS A 104 -0.24 -13.70 -1.48
CA CYS A 104 -0.35 -14.34 -2.78
C CYS A 104 -1.78 -14.80 -3.00
N VAL A 105 -2.38 -14.42 -4.13
CA VAL A 105 -3.75 -14.78 -4.48
C VAL A 105 -3.76 -15.19 -5.94
N GLY A 106 -4.26 -16.39 -6.27
CA GLY A 106 -4.40 -16.82 -7.67
C GLY A 106 -3.12 -16.69 -8.50
N HIS A 107 -1.97 -16.98 -7.88
CA HIS A 107 -0.62 -16.88 -8.45
C HIS A 107 -0.12 -15.44 -8.64
N THR A 108 -0.87 -14.43 -8.19
CA THR A 108 -0.41 -13.05 -8.14
C THR A 108 0.19 -12.79 -6.78
N LYS A 109 1.52 -12.68 -6.75
CA LYS A 109 2.31 -12.45 -5.55
C LYS A 109 2.55 -10.97 -5.35
N VAL A 110 2.35 -10.52 -4.11
CA VAL A 110 2.80 -9.22 -3.61
C VAL A 110 3.90 -9.49 -2.60
N LYS A 111 5.11 -9.05 -2.91
CA LYS A 111 6.28 -9.14 -2.03
C LYS A 111 6.68 -7.73 -1.60
N TRP A 112 7.12 -7.60 -0.35
CA TRP A 112 7.80 -6.38 0.08
C TRP A 112 9.23 -6.71 0.47
N LEU A 113 10.15 -5.81 0.16
CA LEU A 113 11.58 -6.00 0.35
C LEU A 113 12.15 -4.86 1.17
N ASN A 114 13.13 -5.20 1.99
CA ASN A 114 14.02 -4.27 2.64
C ASN A 114 15.40 -4.39 1.99
N ASP A 115 15.77 -3.40 1.17
CA ASP A 115 17.07 -3.35 0.50
C ASP A 115 18.13 -2.64 1.37
N ASN A 116 17.75 -2.13 2.56
CA ASN A 116 18.72 -1.63 3.53
C ASN A 116 19.57 -2.81 4.06
N LYS A 117 20.81 -2.52 4.46
CA LYS A 117 21.66 -3.49 5.18
C LYS A 117 21.17 -3.79 6.59
N ASP A 118 20.46 -2.83 7.17
CA ASP A 118 19.91 -2.93 8.51
C ASP A 118 18.42 -3.29 8.47
N LYS A 119 17.93 -3.74 9.62
CA LYS A 119 16.52 -4.04 9.84
C LYS A 119 15.65 -2.82 9.62
N PHE A 120 14.59 -2.97 8.82
CA PHE A 120 13.65 -1.91 8.51
C PHE A 120 12.24 -2.26 9.00
N THR A 121 11.49 -1.24 9.42
CA THR A 121 10.13 -1.40 9.94
C THR A 121 9.22 -0.37 9.30
N LEU A 122 8.18 -0.83 8.64
CA LEU A 122 7.15 0.05 8.09
C LEU A 122 6.17 0.48 9.18
N PRO A 123 5.56 1.67 9.07
CA PRO A 123 4.53 2.11 10.01
C PRO A 123 3.32 1.19 10.06
N SER A 124 2.95 0.56 8.94
CA SER A 124 1.78 -0.30 8.84
C SER A 124 1.81 -1.21 7.60
N TRP A 125 0.92 -2.21 7.58
CA TRP A 125 0.66 -3.00 6.36
C TRP A 125 0.00 -2.17 5.24
N ASP A 126 -0.62 -1.03 5.56
CA ASP A 126 -1.19 -0.14 4.54
C ASP A 126 -0.11 0.42 3.62
N ASN A 127 1.12 0.64 4.10
CA ASN A 127 2.24 1.07 3.26
C ASN A 127 2.55 0.07 2.13
N VAL A 128 2.50 -1.23 2.44
CA VAL A 128 2.71 -2.29 1.44
C VAL A 128 1.52 -2.35 0.48
N ALA A 129 0.30 -2.24 1.00
CA ALA A 129 -0.91 -2.23 0.19
C ALA A 129 -0.98 -1.02 -0.75
N ASP A 130 -0.52 0.14 -0.31
CA ASP A 130 -0.46 1.37 -1.10
C ASP A 130 0.55 1.26 -2.23
N GLY A 131 1.73 0.67 -1.97
CA GLY A 131 2.70 0.41 -3.03
C GLY A 131 2.15 -0.55 -4.10
N ALA A 132 1.45 -1.61 -3.67
CA ALA A 132 0.76 -2.52 -4.59
C ALA A 132 -0.38 -1.83 -5.37
N GLN A 133 -1.11 -0.90 -4.75
CA GLN A 133 -2.16 -0.11 -5.40
C GLN A 133 -1.59 0.83 -6.47
N VAL A 134 -0.40 1.42 -6.25
CA VAL A 134 0.29 2.23 -7.27
C VAL A 134 0.65 1.36 -8.48
N ILE A 135 1.19 0.15 -8.26
CA ILE A 135 1.50 -0.80 -9.34
C ILE A 135 0.22 -1.19 -10.11
N LEU A 136 -0.87 -1.49 -9.39
CA LEU A 136 -2.17 -1.78 -9.98
C LEU A 136 -2.67 -0.64 -10.88
N ASN A 137 -2.49 0.61 -10.45
CA ASN A 137 -2.98 1.77 -11.19
C ASN A 137 -2.12 2.11 -12.41
N SER A 138 -0.82 1.85 -12.34
CA SER A 138 0.15 2.31 -13.36
C SER A 138 0.49 1.25 -14.41
N CYS A 139 0.32 -0.04 -14.12
CA CYS A 139 0.80 -1.14 -14.97
C CYS A 139 -0.31 -1.98 -15.65
N ASP A 140 -1.53 -1.46 -15.79
CA ASP A 140 -2.75 -2.22 -16.11
C ASP A 140 -3.09 -2.35 -17.61
N ASP A 141 -2.24 -2.99 -18.41
CA ASP A 141 -2.47 -3.07 -19.87
C ASP A 141 -2.91 -4.45 -20.41
N LYS A 142 -2.84 -5.54 -19.62
CA LYS A 142 -3.35 -6.92 -19.94
C LYS A 142 -3.06 -7.98 -18.86
N GLY A 143 -2.53 -7.56 -17.73
CA GLY A 143 -1.91 -8.37 -16.68
C GLY A 143 -1.00 -7.44 -15.88
N VAL A 144 -0.71 -7.80 -14.62
CA VAL A 144 0.01 -6.88 -13.73
C VAL A 144 1.29 -7.52 -13.22
N SER A 145 2.41 -6.93 -13.63
CA SER A 145 3.70 -7.08 -12.97
C SER A 145 4.37 -5.71 -12.90
N GLY A 146 5.09 -5.49 -11.81
CA GLY A 146 5.76 -4.22 -11.60
C GLY A 146 6.41 -4.14 -10.23
N GLU A 147 7.33 -3.21 -10.10
CA GLU A 147 7.94 -2.88 -8.83
C GLU A 147 7.89 -1.38 -8.57
N LEU A 148 7.69 -1.05 -7.30
CA LEU A 148 7.71 0.31 -6.78
C LEU A 148 8.88 0.44 -5.81
N ASN A 149 9.86 1.22 -6.23
CA ASN A 149 11.07 1.54 -5.49
C ASN A 149 10.82 2.76 -4.60
N HIS A 150 11.02 2.67 -3.27
CA HIS A 150 10.93 3.81 -2.37
C HIS A 150 12.33 4.37 -2.05
N GLY A 151 12.44 5.69 -1.90
CA GLY A 151 13.74 6.38 -1.68
C GLY A 151 14.45 6.03 -0.35
N ASP A 152 13.76 5.38 0.58
CA ASP A 152 14.27 4.84 1.84
C ASP A 152 14.60 3.34 1.76
N HIS A 153 14.90 2.86 0.53
CA HIS A 153 15.46 1.53 0.24
C HIS A 153 14.58 0.35 0.71
N TRP A 154 13.27 0.46 0.47
CA TRP A 154 12.35 -0.66 0.52
C TRP A 154 11.44 -0.62 -0.71
N ARG A 155 10.85 -1.76 -1.06
CA ARG A 155 10.11 -1.89 -2.33
C ARG A 155 8.90 -2.77 -2.20
N VAL A 156 7.95 -2.57 -3.11
CA VAL A 156 6.85 -3.52 -3.37
C VAL A 156 7.05 -4.12 -4.75
N GLN A 157 6.90 -5.43 -4.86
CA GLN A 157 6.96 -6.17 -6.11
C GLN A 157 5.65 -6.92 -6.32
N VAL A 158 5.13 -6.85 -7.53
CA VAL A 158 4.01 -7.65 -7.99
C VAL A 158 4.44 -8.45 -9.20
N TYR A 159 4.23 -9.76 -9.15
CA TYR A 159 4.54 -10.66 -10.25
C TYR A 159 3.74 -11.96 -10.13
N TYR A 160 3.74 -12.73 -11.20
CA TYR A 160 3.23 -14.09 -11.18
C TYR A 160 4.25 -15.02 -10.53
N GLU A 161 3.81 -15.82 -9.56
CA GLU A 161 4.57 -16.93 -8.98
C GLU A 161 3.59 -18.05 -8.68
N ASP A 162 4.03 -19.31 -8.81
CA ASP A 162 3.21 -20.44 -8.36
C ASP A 162 3.12 -20.44 -6.83
N CYS A 163 2.10 -19.76 -6.32
CA CYS A 163 1.85 -19.61 -4.90
C CYS A 163 0.35 -19.63 -4.57
N TYR A 164 0.06 -20.14 -3.38
CA TYR A 164 -1.25 -20.10 -2.76
C TYR A 164 -1.24 -19.07 -1.63
N MET A 165 -2.39 -18.79 -1.02
CA MET A 165 -2.51 -17.76 0.02
C MET A 165 -1.68 -18.12 1.26
N GLN A 166 -0.41 -17.68 1.26
CA GLN A 166 0.61 -17.96 2.28
C GLN A 166 0.83 -16.67 3.10
N PRO A 167 0.40 -16.60 4.36
CA PRO A 167 0.92 -15.63 5.30
C PRO A 167 2.25 -16.13 5.88
N GLY A 168 3.36 -15.45 5.61
CA GLY A 168 4.64 -15.80 6.23
C GLY A 168 5.84 -15.06 5.64
N SER A 169 6.93 -14.98 6.41
CA SER A 169 8.27 -14.60 5.94
C SER A 169 8.91 -15.77 5.19
N ASP A 170 9.43 -15.52 3.99
CA ASP A 170 10.24 -16.48 3.26
C ASP A 170 11.66 -16.35 3.81
N TYR A 171 12.08 -17.29 4.66
CA TYR A 171 13.44 -17.37 5.21
C TYR A 171 14.34 -18.22 4.31
#